data_AF-A0A2R6HZ53-F1
#
_entry.id   AF-A0A2R6HZ53-F1
#
_cell.length_a   1.000
_cell.length_b   1.000
_cell.length_c   1.000
_cell.angle_alpha   90.00
_cell.angle_beta   90.00
_cell.angle_gamma   90.00
#
_symmetry.space_group_name_H-M   'P 1'
#
loop_
_entity.id
_entity.type
_entity.pdbx_description
1 polymer ?
#
loop_
_entity_poly.entity_id
_entity_poly.type
_entity_poly.pdbx_seq_one_letter_code
_entity_poly.pdbx_strand_id
1 'polypeptide(L)'
;MATDDDATEDGPTSTESATTVDLPVEGGTAELSIPPSATRGEAAALASAIGAHLNDQRAAAESGPEPADRWSLAGRYGCRHRSDLPRRVERGDEWKMAGRTRR
;
A
#
# COMPACT_ATOMS: atom_id res chain seq x y z
N MET A 1 14.51 -30.24 53.62
CA MET A 1 14.31 -28.78 53.51
C MET A 1 15.47 -28.28 52.67
N ALA A 2 15.34 -27.79 51.45
CA ALA A 2 14.20 -27.17 50.76
C ALA A 2 14.12 -27.63 49.29
N THR A 3 12.91 -27.69 48.76
CA THR A 3 12.58 -27.66 47.34
C THR A 3 12.71 -26.22 46.87
N ASP A 4 13.41 -25.96 45.77
CA ASP A 4 13.22 -24.73 45.01
C ASP A 4 12.97 -25.13 43.55
N ASP A 5 11.69 -25.03 43.23
CA ASP A 5 11.03 -25.27 41.97
C ASP A 5 11.18 -23.96 41.19
N ASP A 6 12.16 -23.87 40.29
CA ASP A 6 12.35 -22.70 39.42
C ASP A 6 11.30 -22.77 38.31
N ALA A 7 10.07 -22.42 38.68
CA ALA A 7 8.98 -22.15 37.77
C ALA A 7 9.35 -20.91 36.95
N THR A 8 9.84 -21.14 35.72
CA THR A 8 9.88 -20.11 34.69
C THR A 8 8.44 -19.64 34.48
N GLU A 9 8.16 -18.42 34.91
CA GLU A 9 6.88 -17.75 34.72
C GLU A 9 6.60 -17.61 33.22
N ASP A 10 5.74 -18.49 32.71
CA ASP A 10 5.05 -18.31 31.43
C ASP A 10 4.05 -17.17 31.65
N GLY A 11 4.56 -15.94 31.55
CA GLY A 11 3.74 -14.74 31.60
C GLY A 11 2.66 -14.84 30.52
N PRO A 12 1.39 -14.49 30.81
CA PRO A 12 0.34 -14.60 29.82
C PRO A 12 0.74 -13.71 28.64
N THR A 13 0.99 -14.34 27.48
CA THR A 13 0.96 -13.64 26.21
C THR A 13 -0.49 -13.19 26.06
N SER A 14 -0.80 -11.99 26.57
CA SER A 14 -2.09 -11.35 26.37
C SER A 14 -2.31 -11.31 24.86
N THR A 15 -3.08 -12.28 24.39
CA THR A 15 -3.69 -12.26 23.07
C THR A 15 -4.85 -11.28 23.20
N GLU A 16 -4.53 -10.00 23.36
CA GLU A 16 -5.53 -8.98 23.27
C GLU A 16 -6.04 -9.00 21.82
N SER A 17 -7.34 -9.22 21.66
CA SER A 17 -7.91 -9.60 20.36
C SER A 17 -7.93 -8.38 19.45
N ALA A 18 -7.37 -8.52 18.26
CA ALA A 18 -7.41 -7.48 17.25
C ALA A 18 -8.86 -7.15 16.88
N THR A 19 -9.16 -5.86 16.67
CA THR A 19 -10.49 -5.44 16.22
C THR A 19 -10.53 -5.43 14.71
N THR A 20 -11.43 -6.22 14.13
CA THR A 20 -11.60 -6.32 12.68
C THR A 20 -12.73 -5.43 12.17
N VAL A 21 -12.48 -4.72 11.07
CA VAL A 21 -13.46 -3.86 10.38
C VAL A 21 -13.47 -4.17 8.89
N ASP A 22 -14.66 -4.36 8.34
CA ASP A 22 -14.86 -4.52 6.90
C ASP A 22 -14.92 -3.16 6.21
N LEU A 23 -14.04 -2.96 5.21
CA LEU A 23 -13.94 -1.74 4.43
C LEU A 23 -14.40 -1.99 2.99
N PRO A 24 -15.32 -1.17 2.45
CA PRO A 24 -15.66 -1.24 1.04
C PRO A 24 -14.49 -0.72 0.19
N VAL A 25 -14.03 -1.53 -0.76
CA VAL A 25 -12.98 -1.18 -1.72
C VAL A 25 -13.45 -1.44 -3.14
N GLU A 26 -12.75 -0.91 -4.13
CA GLU A 26 -13.09 -1.18 -5.53
C GLU A 26 -12.97 -2.69 -5.82
N GLY A 27 -14.08 -3.31 -6.24
CA GLY A 27 -14.12 -4.75 -6.51
C GLY A 27 -14.44 -5.66 -5.32
N GLY A 28 -14.77 -5.12 -4.13
CA GLY A 28 -15.26 -5.95 -3.02
C GLY A 28 -15.13 -5.32 -1.63
N THR A 29 -14.89 -6.17 -0.64
CA THR A 29 -14.70 -5.78 0.76
C THR A 29 -13.31 -6.23 1.20
N ALA A 30 -12.56 -5.34 1.83
CA ALA A 30 -11.27 -5.62 2.44
C ALA A 30 -11.42 -5.67 3.96
N GLU A 31 -10.80 -6.67 4.58
CA GLU A 31 -10.78 -6.81 6.03
C GLU A 31 -9.59 -6.02 6.60
N LEU A 32 -9.86 -5.07 7.50
CA LEU A 32 -8.84 -4.34 8.25
C LEU A 32 -8.78 -4.83 9.69
N SER A 33 -7.61 -5.34 10.09
CA SER A 33 -7.35 -5.70 11.48
C SER A 33 -6.58 -4.58 12.20
N ILE A 34 -7.16 -4.04 13.27
CA ILE A 34 -6.53 -3.04 14.14
C ILE A 34 -5.85 -3.77 15.30
N PRO A 35 -4.54 -3.56 15.52
CA PRO A 35 -3.83 -4.18 16.62
C PRO A 35 -4.48 -3.84 17.97
N PRO A 36 -4.52 -4.79 18.92
CA PRO A 36 -5.07 -4.54 20.26
C PRO A 36 -4.33 -3.44 21.03
N SER A 37 -3.03 -3.32 20.79
CA SER A 37 -2.15 -2.34 21.41
C SER A 37 -2.31 -0.93 20.84
N ALA A 38 -3.07 -0.77 19.74
CA ALA A 38 -3.28 0.53 19.13
C ALA A 38 -4.15 1.39 20.05
N THR A 39 -3.61 2.54 20.44
CA THR A 39 -4.39 3.55 21.14
C THR A 39 -5.51 4.07 20.24
N ARG A 40 -6.54 4.69 20.84
CA ARG A 40 -7.62 5.33 20.09
C ARG A 40 -7.11 6.35 19.06
N GLY A 41 -6.03 7.06 19.39
CA GLY A 41 -5.39 8.02 18.48
C GLY A 41 -4.73 7.34 17.28
N GLU A 42 -4.00 6.26 17.52
CA GLU A 42 -3.35 5.49 16.45
C GLU A 42 -4.37 4.78 15.56
N ALA A 43 -5.41 4.17 16.15
CA ALA A 43 -6.52 3.58 15.40
C ALA A 43 -7.21 4.62 14.50
N ALA A 44 -7.44 5.83 15.01
CA ALA A 44 -8.00 6.93 14.21
C ALA A 44 -7.05 7.40 13.10
N ALA A 45 -5.73 7.45 13.37
CA ALA A 45 -4.73 7.82 12.37
C ALA A 45 -4.67 6.78 11.23
N LEU A 46 -4.70 5.49 11.56
CA LEU A 46 -4.76 4.41 10.57
C LEU A 46 -6.03 4.51 9.72
N ALA A 47 -7.20 4.65 10.35
CA ALA A 47 -8.47 4.80 9.65
C ALA A 47 -8.47 6.03 8.73
N SER A 48 -7.92 7.16 9.18
CA SER A 48 -7.83 8.38 8.38
C SER A 48 -6.88 8.23 7.19
N ALA A 49 -5.73 7.58 7.37
CA ALA A 49 -4.76 7.37 6.29
C ALA A 49 -5.33 6.45 5.20
N ILE A 50 -6.00 5.36 5.60
CA ILE A 50 -6.65 4.43 4.66
C ILE A 50 -7.81 5.14 3.95
N GLY A 51 -8.66 5.86 4.67
CA GLY A 51 -9.78 6.61 4.09
C GLY A 51 -9.32 7.67 3.08
N ALA A 52 -8.26 8.41 3.40
CA ALA A 52 -7.65 9.37 2.49
C ALA A 52 -7.11 8.68 1.22
N HIS A 53 -6.41 7.56 1.37
CA HIS A 53 -5.88 6.81 0.23
C HIS A 53 -6.99 6.31 -0.70
N LEU A 54 -8.08 5.74 -0.15
CA LEU A 54 -9.21 5.26 -0.96
C LEU A 54 -9.92 6.41 -1.68
N ASN A 55 -10.05 7.57 -1.02
CA ASN A 55 -10.60 8.76 -1.63
C ASN A 55 -9.71 9.29 -2.77
N ASP A 56 -8.39 9.29 -2.59
CA ASP A 56 -7.43 9.69 -3.61
C ASP A 56 -7.48 8.76 -4.83
N GLN A 57 -7.59 7.44 -4.61
CA GLN A 57 -7.77 6.46 -5.68
C GLN A 57 -9.06 6.72 -6.47
N ARG A 58 -10.18 6.99 -5.78
CA ARG A 58 -11.45 7.34 -6.42
C ARG A 58 -11.34 8.61 -7.25
N ALA A 59 -10.74 9.67 -6.69
CA ALA A 59 -10.53 10.92 -7.40
C ALA A 59 -9.63 10.74 -8.64
N ALA A 60 -8.60 9.91 -8.53
CA ALA A 60 -7.74 9.55 -9.67
C ALA A 60 -8.51 8.76 -10.74
N ALA A 61 -9.35 7.80 -10.35
CA ALA A 61 -10.20 7.04 -11.27
C ALA A 61 -11.22 7.92 -12.01
N GLU A 62 -11.84 8.87 -11.31
CA GLU A 62 -12.79 9.83 -11.90
C GLU A 62 -12.13 10.78 -12.90
N SER A 63 -10.84 11.11 -12.72
CA SER A 63 -10.06 11.92 -13.67
C SER A 63 -9.71 11.17 -14.97
N GLY A 64 -9.87 9.84 -14.99
CA GLY A 64 -9.50 9.00 -16.12
C GLY A 64 -7.98 8.85 -16.33
N PRO A 65 -7.53 7.85 -17.11
CA PRO A 65 -6.10 7.62 -17.34
C PRO A 65 -5.52 8.72 -18.24
N GLU A 66 -4.75 9.63 -17.64
CA GLU A 66 -4.01 10.65 -18.37
C GLU A 66 -2.73 10.05 -18.97
N PRO A 67 -2.49 10.16 -20.28
CA PRO A 67 -1.24 9.70 -20.87
C PRO A 67 -0.06 10.53 -20.34
N ALA A 68 0.98 9.86 -19.85
CA ALA A 68 2.24 10.50 -19.55
C ALA A 68 2.86 11.09 -20.83
N ASP A 69 3.51 12.25 -20.72
CA ASP A 69 4.25 12.80 -21.84
C ASP A 69 5.41 11.87 -22.21
N ARG A 70 5.29 11.23 -23.38
CA ARG A 70 6.30 10.31 -23.92
C ARG A 70 7.69 10.95 -24.02
N TRP A 71 7.78 12.26 -24.26
CA TRP A 71 9.08 12.93 -24.43
C TRP A 71 9.79 13.12 -23.10
N SER A 72 9.06 13.37 -22.02
CA SER A 72 9.61 13.38 -20.65
C SER A 72 10.30 12.05 -20.29
N LEU A 73 9.87 10.94 -20.92
CA LEU A 73 10.40 9.59 -20.69
C LEU A 73 11.55 9.19 -21.61
N ALA A 74 11.81 9.95 -22.70
CA ALA A 74 12.80 9.61 -23.71
C ALA A 74 14.22 9.44 -23.12
N GLY A 75 14.61 10.36 -22.22
CA GLY A 75 15.91 10.32 -21.56
C GLY A 75 16.06 9.14 -20.60
N ARG A 76 14.98 8.77 -19.88
CA ARG A 76 14.97 7.63 -18.96
C ARG A 76 15.10 6.29 -19.69
N TYR A 77 14.58 6.21 -20.91
CA TYR A 77 14.59 4.99 -21.72
C TYR A 77 15.68 4.96 -22.81
N GLY A 78 16.52 5.98 -22.90
CA GLY A 78 17.58 6.05 -23.92
C GLY A 78 17.04 6.11 -25.35
N CYS A 79 15.81 6.59 -25.55
CA CYS A 79 15.17 6.70 -26.86
C CYS A 79 15.92 7.71 -27.72
N ARG A 80 16.31 7.32 -28.95
CA ARG A 80 16.98 8.21 -29.91
C ARG A 80 16.04 8.65 -31.01
N HIS A 81 15.06 7.83 -31.32
CA HIS A 81 14.05 8.08 -32.34
C HIS A 81 12.64 7.99 -31.76
N ARG A 82 11.67 8.61 -32.44
CA ARG A 82 10.26 8.58 -32.04
C ARG A 82 9.68 7.16 -32.01
N SER A 83 10.23 6.24 -32.80
CA SER A 83 9.90 4.81 -32.80
C SER A 83 10.27 4.09 -31.51
N ASP A 84 11.27 4.59 -30.80
CA ASP A 84 11.80 3.97 -29.58
C ASP A 84 10.97 4.37 -28.35
N LEU A 85 10.11 5.39 -28.49
CA LEU A 85 9.24 5.86 -27.43
C LEU A 85 8.13 4.84 -27.14
N PRO A 86 7.81 4.61 -25.86
CA PRO A 86 6.68 3.77 -25.51
C PRO A 86 5.37 4.35 -26.07
N ARG A 87 4.55 3.50 -26.71
CA ARG A 87 3.35 3.93 -27.45
C ARG A 87 2.28 4.56 -26.57
N ARG A 88 2.14 4.08 -25.34
CA ARG A 88 1.23 4.62 -24.32
C ARG A 88 1.76 4.23 -22.94
N VAL A 89 1.94 5.23 -22.08
CA VAL A 89 2.27 5.05 -20.67
C VAL A 89 1.27 5.93 -19.93
N GLU A 90 0.54 5.35 -18.99
CA GLU A 90 -0.36 6.12 -18.14
C GLU A 90 0.46 6.83 -17.07
N ARG A 91 0.02 8.03 -16.69
CA ARG A 91 0.67 8.80 -15.63
C ARG A 91 0.66 8.00 -14.32
N GLY A 92 1.82 7.78 -13.73
CA GLY A 92 2.00 6.92 -12.54
C GLY A 92 2.42 5.48 -12.85
N ASP A 93 2.36 5.03 -14.11
CA ASP A 93 2.79 3.69 -14.53
C ASP A 93 4.18 3.67 -15.19
N GLU A 94 4.90 4.80 -15.16
CA GLU A 94 6.21 4.94 -15.78
C GLU A 94 7.25 4.00 -15.13
N TRP A 95 7.09 3.67 -13.85
CA TRP A 95 7.95 2.72 -13.15
C TRP A 95 7.79 1.29 -13.68
N LYS A 96 6.60 0.88 -14.12
CA LYS A 96 6.35 -0.47 -14.70
C LYS A 96 7.13 -0.68 -15.99
N MET A 97 7.42 0.41 -16.70
CA MET A 97 8.15 0.39 -17.96
C MET A 97 9.67 0.38 -17.78
N ALA A 98 10.20 0.76 -16.60
CA ALA A 98 11.64 0.78 -16.31
C ALA A 98 12.33 -0.60 -16.44
N GLY A 99 11.59 -1.69 -16.22
CA GLY A 99 12.12 -3.06 -16.38
C GLY A 99 12.21 -3.55 -17.83
N ARG A 100 11.50 -2.92 -18.77
CA ARG A 100 11.40 -3.38 -20.17
C ARG A 100 12.52 -2.87 -21.08
N THR A 101 13.34 -1.94 -20.59
CA THR A 101 14.32 -1.19 -21.39
C THR A 101 15.76 -1.67 -21.23
N ARG A 102 16.02 -2.68 -20.39
CA ARG A 102 17.36 -3.27 -20.17
C ARG A 102 17.49 -4.67 -20.80
N ARG A 103 17.21 -4.82 -22.10
CA ARG A 103 17.53 -6.04 -22.83
C ARG A 103 18.16 -5.73 -24.17
#